data_AF-A0A5P0JJV4-F1
#
_entry.id   AF-A0A5P0JJV4-F1
#
_cell.length_a   1.000
_cell.length_b   1.000
_cell.length_c   1.000
_cell.angle_alpha   90.00
_cell.angle_beta   90.00
_cell.angle_gamma   90.00
#
_symmetry.space_group_name_H-M   'P 1'
#
loop_
_entity.id
_entity.type
_entity.pdbx_description
1 polymer ?
#
loop_
_entity_poly.entity_id
_entity_poly.type
_entity_poly.pdbx_seq_one_letter_code
_entity_poly.pdbx_strand_id
1 'polypeptide(L)'
;MVMVNFSDMPLSMANAFEKAVKAKDGFLQPSIQAFNQYWDRVANGYGLNGAAAQFSLSDVDPITAQVKQMPTLEQLKSWVRNNGEA
;
A
#
# COMPACT_ATOMS: atom_id res chain seq x y z
N MET A 1 -4.07 -7.37 -2.18
CA MET A 1 -3.20 -6.24 -2.53
C MET A 1 -1.82 -6.52 -1.98
N VAL A 2 -0.78 -6.13 -2.72
CA VAL A 2 0.62 -6.15 -2.29
C VAL A 2 1.15 -4.73 -2.49
N MET A 3 1.70 -4.14 -1.44
CA MET A 3 2.35 -2.82 -1.49
C MET A 3 3.80 -2.97 -1.06
N VAL A 4 4.68 -2.27 -1.77
CA VAL A 4 6.09 -2.16 -1.44
C VAL A 4 6.46 -0.68 -1.40
N ASN A 5 7.19 -0.29 -0.37
CA ASN A 5 7.77 1.03 -0.25
C ASN A 5 9.24 0.90 0.15
N PHE A 6 10.10 1.66 -0.50
CA PHE A 6 11.48 1.88 -0.09
C PHE A 6 11.49 3.05 0.88
N SER A 7 11.63 2.77 2.17
CA SER A 7 11.81 3.79 3.22
C SER A 7 13.05 3.51 4.04
N ASP A 8 13.57 4.57 4.67
CA ASP A 8 14.76 4.52 5.52
C ASP A 8 14.51 3.80 6.87
N MET A 9 13.26 3.49 7.18
CA MET A 9 12.86 2.83 8.43
C MET A 9 11.82 1.73 8.15
N PRO A 10 12.03 0.49 8.66
CA PRO A 10 11.04 -0.56 8.54
C PRO A 10 9.79 -0.21 9.36
N LEU A 11 8.64 -0.21 8.70
CA LEU A 11 7.36 0.14 9.32
C LEU A 11 6.34 -0.98 9.13
N SER A 12 5.62 -1.30 10.20
CA SER A 12 4.51 -2.25 10.16
C SER A 12 3.18 -1.52 10.01
N MET A 13 2.37 -2.02 9.09
CA MET A 13 1.01 -1.53 8.84
C MET A 13 -0.04 -2.24 9.70
N ALA A 14 0.36 -3.13 10.62
CA ALA A 14 -0.57 -3.89 11.45
C ALA A 14 -1.54 -3.00 12.25
N ASN A 15 -1.08 -1.81 12.68
CA ASN A 15 -1.88 -0.84 13.42
C ASN A 15 -3.05 -0.27 12.60
N ALA A 16 -3.05 -0.39 11.26
CA ALA A 16 -4.21 -0.08 10.43
C ALA A 16 -5.44 -0.91 10.82
N PHE A 17 -5.22 -2.05 11.48
CA PHE A 17 -6.23 -3.02 11.87
C PHE A 17 -6.30 -3.21 13.39
N GLU A 18 -5.75 -2.28 14.19
CA GLU A 18 -5.88 -2.30 15.65
C GLU A 18 -7.36 -2.35 16.06
N LYS A 19 -8.19 -1.53 15.41
CA LYS A 19 -9.64 -1.71 15.42
C LYS A 19 -10.05 -2.66 14.32
N ALA A 20 -10.84 -3.67 14.69
CA ALA A 20 -11.41 -4.60 13.73
C ALA A 20 -12.18 -3.85 12.63
N VAL A 21 -11.89 -4.21 11.38
CA VAL A 21 -12.61 -3.71 10.21
C VAL A 21 -14.05 -4.19 10.28
N LYS A 22 -15.01 -3.27 10.14
CA LYS A 22 -16.45 -3.58 10.18
C LYS A 22 -17.00 -3.58 8.75
N ALA A 23 -17.67 -4.66 8.37
CA ALA A 23 -18.27 -4.80 7.05
C ALA A 23 -19.56 -5.62 7.10
N LYS A 24 -20.47 -5.39 6.13
CA LYS A 24 -21.70 -6.17 5.95
C LYS A 24 -21.58 -7.18 4.82
N ASP A 25 -20.95 -6.78 3.69
CA ASP A 25 -20.96 -7.53 2.43
C ASP A 25 -19.57 -8.06 2.03
N GLY A 26 -18.65 -8.15 2.99
CA GLY A 26 -17.28 -8.66 2.81
C GLY A 26 -16.20 -7.69 3.26
N PHE A 27 -15.05 -8.23 3.66
CA PHE A 27 -13.98 -7.46 4.30
C PHE A 27 -12.95 -6.88 3.33
N LEU A 28 -12.89 -7.37 2.09
CA LEU A 28 -11.77 -7.04 1.19
C LEU A 28 -11.63 -5.53 0.95
N GLN A 29 -12.70 -4.89 0.45
CA GLN A 29 -12.67 -3.47 0.12
C GLN A 29 -12.52 -2.58 1.38
N PRO A 30 -13.29 -2.78 2.47
CA PRO A 30 -13.09 -2.04 3.71
C PRO A 30 -11.69 -2.19 4.33
N SER A 31 -11.07 -3.38 4.22
CA SER A 31 -9.71 -3.62 4.71
C SER A 31 -8.66 -2.89 3.88
N ILE A 32 -8.81 -2.86 2.55
CA ILE A 32 -7.92 -2.08 1.67
C ILE A 32 -8.09 -0.59 1.99
N GLN A 33 -9.31 -0.08 2.16
CA GLN A 33 -9.54 1.31 2.51
C GLN A 33 -8.93 1.69 3.88
N ALA A 34 -9.07 0.84 4.90
CA ALA A 34 -8.45 1.07 6.21
C ALA A 34 -6.91 1.11 6.11
N PHE A 35 -6.33 0.19 5.33
CA PHE A 35 -4.89 0.18 5.03
C PHE A 35 -4.46 1.47 4.33
N ASN A 36 -5.15 1.89 3.27
CA ASN A 36 -4.82 3.08 2.48
C ASN A 36 -4.85 4.35 3.36
N GLN A 37 -5.89 4.51 4.18
CA GLN A 37 -5.99 5.65 5.09
C GLN A 37 -4.90 5.66 6.16
N TYR A 38 -4.50 4.50 6.67
CA TYR A 38 -3.41 4.41 7.63
C TYR A 38 -2.06 4.70 6.96
N TRP A 39 -1.84 4.22 5.73
CA TRP A 39 -0.66 4.51 4.93
C TRP A 39 -0.49 6.00 4.76
N ASP A 40 -1.52 6.73 4.32
CA ASP A 40 -1.41 8.17 4.10
C ASP A 40 -1.02 8.91 5.38
N ARG A 41 -1.55 8.52 6.55
CA ARG A 41 -1.16 9.13 7.83
C ARG A 41 0.28 8.82 8.21
N VAL A 42 0.72 7.57 8.01
CA VAL A 42 2.08 7.14 8.32
C VAL A 42 3.08 7.79 7.37
N ALA A 43 2.83 7.75 6.07
CA ALA A 43 3.68 8.37 5.07
C ALA A 43 3.85 9.87 5.31
N ASN A 44 2.75 10.59 5.58
CA ASN A 44 2.82 12.01 5.90
C ASN A 44 3.48 12.28 7.27
N GLY A 45 3.12 11.53 8.30
CA GLY A 45 3.61 11.75 9.67
C GLY A 45 5.09 11.43 9.85
N TYR A 46 5.59 10.41 9.15
CA TYR A 46 7.00 10.01 9.19
C TYR A 46 7.83 10.57 8.03
N GLY A 47 7.23 11.31 7.09
CA GLY A 47 7.92 11.87 5.93
C GLY A 47 8.46 10.81 4.97
N LEU A 48 7.70 9.73 4.74
CA LEU A 48 8.10 8.64 3.85
C LEU A 48 7.97 9.08 2.39
N ASN A 49 9.07 9.57 1.82
CA ASN A 49 9.11 10.12 0.47
C ASN A 49 9.73 9.17 -0.56
N GLY A 50 10.12 7.97 -0.13
CA GLY A 50 10.77 7.00 -1.02
C GLY A 50 9.77 6.32 -1.95
N ALA A 51 10.32 5.66 -2.98
CA ALA A 51 9.52 5.08 -4.04
C ALA A 51 8.54 4.02 -3.50
N ALA A 52 7.27 4.13 -3.89
CA ALA A 52 6.21 3.20 -3.49
C ALA A 52 5.47 2.67 -4.71
N ALA A 53 5.15 1.38 -4.70
CA ALA A 53 4.35 0.74 -5.73
C ALA A 53 3.43 -0.33 -5.13
N GLN A 54 2.34 -0.60 -5.83
CA GLN A 54 1.39 -1.63 -5.41
C GLN A 54 0.87 -2.46 -6.58
N PHE A 55 0.39 -3.66 -6.27
CA PHE A 55 -0.39 -4.52 -7.15
C PHE A 55 -1.67 -4.94 -6.42
N SER A 56 -2.81 -4.86 -7.08
CA SER A 56 -4.11 -5.25 -6.52
C SER A 56 -4.92 -6.07 -7.52
N LEU A 57 -5.63 -7.09 -7.01
CA LEU A 57 -6.65 -7.84 -7.75
C LEU A 57 -8.05 -7.24 -7.59
N SER A 58 -8.19 -6.23 -6.72
CA SER A 58 -9.45 -5.57 -6.44
C SER A 58 -9.43 -4.18 -7.05
N ASP A 59 -10.56 -3.76 -7.61
CA ASP A 59 -10.78 -2.46 -8.24
C ASP A 59 -10.92 -1.31 -7.22
N VAL A 60 -10.26 -1.42 -6.06
CA VAL A 60 -10.21 -0.31 -5.10
C VAL A 60 -9.29 0.75 -5.68
N ASP A 61 -9.73 2.00 -5.57
CA ASP A 61 -8.92 3.15 -5.98
C ASP A 61 -7.51 3.05 -5.39
N PRO A 62 -6.47 3.31 -6.20
CA PRO A 62 -5.11 3.26 -5.73
C PRO A 62 -4.91 4.21 -4.55
N ILE A 63 -3.96 3.86 -3.69
CA ILE A 63 -3.42 4.80 -2.69
C ILE A 63 -2.97 6.07 -3.44
N THR A 64 -3.02 7.21 -2.74
CA THR A 64 -2.63 8.56 -3.20
C THR A 64 -1.59 8.61 -4.32
N ALA A 65 -1.57 9.69 -5.11
CA ALA A 65 -0.78 9.84 -6.35
C ALA A 65 0.74 9.50 -6.27
N GLN A 66 1.29 9.30 -5.07
CA GLN A 66 2.68 8.90 -4.81
C GLN A 66 2.92 7.39 -4.89
N VAL A 67 1.89 6.55 -5.00
CA VAL A 67 2.02 5.09 -5.12
C VAL A 67 1.78 4.63 -6.55
N LYS A 68 2.80 4.05 -7.18
CA LYS A 68 2.72 3.54 -8.54
C LYS A 68 1.90 2.24 -8.61
N GLN A 69 0.82 2.23 -9.38
CA GLN A 69 0.07 1.00 -9.66
C GLN A 69 0.81 0.13 -10.69
N MET A 70 1.11 -1.11 -10.32
CA MET A 70 1.66 -2.13 -11.21
C MET A 70 0.54 -3.03 -11.72
N PRO A 71 0.42 -3.25 -13.04
CA PRO A 71 -0.59 -4.13 -13.63
C PRO A 71 -0.51 -5.59 -13.17
N THR A 72 0.70 -6.10 -12.89
CA THR A 72 0.90 -7.50 -12.47
C THR A 72 1.87 -7.64 -11.31
N LEU A 73 1.76 -8.75 -10.57
CA LEU A 73 2.73 -9.08 -9.53
C LEU A 73 4.16 -9.24 -10.07
N GLU A 74 4.33 -9.79 -11.28
CA GLU A 74 5.66 -9.94 -11.89
C GLU A 74 6.29 -8.58 -12.22
N GLN A 75 5.49 -7.60 -12.67
CA GLN A 75 6.00 -6.24 -12.87
C GLN A 75 6.38 -5.57 -11.55
N LEU A 76 5.60 -5.77 -10.48
CA LEU A 76 5.99 -5.31 -9.15
C LEU A 76 7.31 -5.95 -8.69
N LYS A 77 7.49 -7.26 -8.88
CA LYS A 77 8.76 -7.94 -8.56
C LYS A 77 9.93 -7.38 -9.35
N SER A 78 9.77 -7.15 -10.66
CA SER A 78 10.83 -6.56 -11.49
C SER A 78 11.19 -5.15 -11.03
N TRP A 79 10.20 -4.34 -10.66
CA TRP A 79 10.42 -3.00 -10.10
C TRP A 79 11.18 -3.05 -8.76
N VAL A 80 10.84 -3.99 -7.87
CA VAL A 80 11.58 -4.20 -6.61
C VAL A 80 13.03 -4.63 -6.87
N ARG A 81 13.26 -5.54 -7.83
CA ARG A 81 14.62 -5.99 -8.22
C ARG A 81 15.48 -4.85 -8.78
N ASN A 82 14.85 -3.83 -9.34
CA ASN A 82 15.50 -2.62 -9.85
C ASN A 82 15.47 -1.47 -8.82
N ASN A 83 15.43 -1.78 -7.51
CA ASN A 83 15.48 -0.77 -6.43
C ASN A 83 14.39 0.31 -6.50
N GLY A 84 13.23 -0.02 -7.05
CA GLY A 84 12.13 0.95 -7.17
C GLY A 84 12.26 1.90 -8.37
N GLU A 85 13.20 1.63 -9.28
CA GLU A 85 13.40 2.37 -10.52
C GLU A 85 12.59 1.75 -11.66
N ALA A 86 12.26 2.58 -12.66
CA ALA A 86 11.45 2.21 -13.81
C ALA A 86 12.17 2.57 -15.12
#